data_AF-A0A820NV78-F1
#
_entry.id   AF-A0A820NV78-F1
#
_cell.length_a   1.000
_cell.length_b   1.000
_cell.length_c   1.000
_cell.angle_alpha   90.00
_cell.angle_beta   90.00
_cell.angle_gamma   90.00
#
_symmetry.space_group_name_H-M   'P 1'
#
loop_
_entity.id
_entity.type
_entity.pdbx_description
1 polymer ?
#
loop_
_entity_poly.entity_id
_entity_poly.type
_entity_poly.pdbx_seq_one_letter_code
_entity_poly.pdbx_strand_id
1 'polypeptide(L)'
;QEVRRLKSEWLSALRLMRRRSENWSPKVISVSARKNEGIDKAWSQMFAFENTMIDSGEFMNKRSQQLRKWMWNNVKDRMLDQFLADDDIQKAIQTYEDRVIRGLVTPFVAADAILNLFSKVKPNKDI
;
A
#
# COMPACT_ATOMS: atom_id res chain seq x y z
N GLN A 1 5.84 -29.87 -22.10
CA GLN A 1 5.01 -29.11 -23.07
C GLN A 1 4.14 -28.07 -22.37
N GLU A 2 3.63 -28.35 -21.17
CA GLU A 2 2.80 -27.47 -20.34
C GLU A 2 3.39 -26.08 -20.04
N VAL A 3 4.67 -26.00 -19.66
CA VAL A 3 5.35 -24.71 -19.35
C VAL A 3 5.31 -23.73 -20.53
N ARG A 4 5.42 -24.22 -21.78
CA ARG A 4 5.34 -23.37 -22.98
C ARG A 4 3.93 -22.83 -23.20
N ARG A 5 2.91 -23.65 -22.94
CA ARG A 5 1.50 -23.26 -23.04
C ARG A 5 1.15 -22.20 -22.00
N LEU A 6 1.48 -22.44 -20.73
CA LEU A 6 1.27 -21.48 -19.66
C LEU A 6 1.96 -20.14 -19.96
N LYS A 7 3.22 -20.18 -20.41
CA LYS A 7 3.94 -18.97 -20.82
C LYS A 7 3.18 -18.18 -21.91
N SER A 8 2.64 -18.88 -22.90
CA SER A 8 1.84 -18.25 -23.96
C SER A 8 0.53 -17.65 -23.43
N GLU A 9 -0.17 -18.36 -22.55
CA GLU A 9 -1.41 -17.87 -21.92
C GLU A 9 -1.17 -16.60 -21.09
N TRP A 10 -0.09 -16.58 -20.29
CA TRP A 10 0.32 -15.39 -19.53
C TRP A 10 0.70 -14.21 -20.43
N LEU A 11 1.43 -14.45 -21.52
CA LEU A 11 1.77 -13.40 -22.48
C LEU A 11 0.52 -12.84 -23.15
N SER A 12 -0.44 -13.68 -23.52
CA SER A 12 -1.72 -13.25 -24.08
C SER A 12 -2.51 -12.39 -23.08
N ALA A 13 -2.59 -12.82 -21.82
CA ALA A 13 -3.27 -12.06 -20.77
C ALA A 13 -2.62 -10.67 -20.54
N LEU A 14 -1.29 -10.61 -20.52
CA LEU A 14 -0.55 -9.35 -20.34
C LEU A 14 -0.81 -8.35 -21.48
N ARG A 15 -1.09 -8.83 -22.70
CA ARG A 15 -1.43 -7.96 -23.84
C ARG A 15 -2.80 -7.31 -23.71
N LEU A 16 -3.71 -7.90 -22.94
CA LEU A 16 -5.04 -7.33 -22.67
C LEU A 16 -5.02 -6.27 -21.56
N MET A 17 -3.96 -6.20 -20.77
CA MET A 17 -3.85 -5.24 -19.67
C MET A 17 -3.31 -3.89 -20.12
N ARG A 18 -3.79 -2.81 -19.49
CA ARG A 18 -3.22 -1.48 -19.65
C ARG A 18 -1.75 -1.49 -19.22
N ARG A 19 -0.89 -0.92 -20.07
CA ARG A 19 0.53 -0.76 -19.76
C ARG A 19 0.71 0.14 -18.54
N ARG A 20 1.54 -0.30 -17.59
CA ARG A 20 1.90 0.45 -16.36
C ARG A 20 3.11 1.37 -16.55
N SER A 21 3.84 1.19 -17.64
CA SER A 21 5.01 1.98 -18.06
C SER A 21 4.94 2.07 -19.58
N GLU A 22 5.30 3.22 -20.12
CA GLU A 22 5.42 3.39 -21.57
C GLU A 22 6.72 2.76 -22.09
N ASN A 23 7.74 2.73 -21.22
CA ASN A 23 9.10 2.29 -21.54
C ASN A 23 9.33 0.79 -21.28
N TRP A 24 8.48 0.12 -20.50
CA TRP A 24 8.65 -1.30 -20.17
C TRP A 24 7.42 -2.16 -20.43
N SER A 25 7.65 -3.29 -21.09
CA SER A 25 6.65 -4.36 -21.26
C SER A 25 7.06 -5.60 -20.45
N PRO A 26 6.18 -6.13 -19.57
CA PRO A 26 6.48 -7.31 -18.77
C PRO A 26 6.91 -8.51 -19.62
N LYS A 27 7.93 -9.23 -19.15
CA LYS A 27 8.46 -10.44 -19.80
C LYS A 27 8.06 -11.66 -18.99
N VAL A 28 7.64 -12.74 -19.66
CA VAL A 28 7.32 -14.02 -19.02
C VAL A 28 8.47 -15.00 -19.26
N ILE A 29 9.12 -15.44 -18.19
CA ILE A 29 10.26 -16.36 -18.22
C ILE A 29 9.94 -17.57 -17.34
N SER A 30 10.22 -18.76 -17.86
CA SER A 30 10.15 -20.00 -17.08
C SER A 30 11.45 -20.19 -16.31
N VAL A 31 11.34 -20.45 -15.01
CA VAL A 31 12.48 -20.70 -14.11
C VAL A 31 12.29 -21.99 -13.33
N SER A 32 13.38 -22.66 -12.97
CA SER A 32 13.37 -23.82 -12.08
C SER A 32 14.56 -23.75 -11.15
N ALA A 33 14.31 -23.44 -9.87
CA ALA A 33 15.35 -23.40 -8.86
C ALA A 33 15.99 -24.77 -8.63
N ARG A 34 15.18 -25.84 -8.61
CA ARG A 34 15.67 -27.22 -8.45
C ARG A 34 16.60 -27.66 -9.57
N LYS A 35 16.38 -27.18 -10.80
CA LYS A 35 17.20 -27.52 -11.98
C LYS A 35 18.25 -26.45 -12.31
N ASN A 36 18.30 -25.37 -11.53
CA ASN A 36 19.09 -24.18 -11.83
C ASN A 36 18.87 -23.63 -13.26
N GLU A 37 17.62 -23.67 -13.76
CA GLU A 37 17.29 -23.25 -15.12
C GLU A 37 16.62 -21.87 -15.11
N GLY A 38 17.10 -20.96 -15.98
CA GLY A 38 16.45 -19.68 -16.25
C GLY A 38 16.65 -18.59 -15.19
N ILE A 39 17.35 -18.89 -14.10
CA ILE A 39 17.65 -17.90 -13.03
C ILE A 39 18.50 -16.76 -13.58
N ASP A 40 19.60 -17.06 -14.28
CA ASP A 40 20.47 -16.02 -14.86
C ASP A 40 19.69 -15.13 -15.84
N LYS A 41 18.81 -15.73 -16.65
CA LYS A 41 17.96 -14.99 -17.59
C LYS A 41 16.98 -14.08 -16.86
N ALA A 42 16.38 -14.54 -15.76
CA ALA A 42 15.51 -13.71 -14.94
C ALA A 42 16.29 -12.54 -14.32
N TRP A 43 17.48 -12.80 -13.81
CA TRP A 43 18.38 -11.79 -13.24
C TRP A 43 18.78 -10.73 -14.27
N SER A 44 19.19 -11.13 -15.48
CA SER A 44 19.48 -10.19 -16.57
C SER A 44 18.27 -9.34 -16.96
N GLN A 45 17.06 -9.91 -16.93
CA GLN A 45 15.84 -9.12 -17.20
C GLN A 45 15.51 -8.13 -16.08
N MET A 46 15.87 -8.42 -14.82
CA MET A 46 15.72 -7.48 -13.72
C MET A 46 16.62 -6.25 -13.90
N PHE A 47 17.88 -6.44 -14.31
CA PHE A 47 18.76 -5.32 -14.63
C PHE A 47 18.31 -4.54 -15.87
N ALA A 48 17.83 -5.24 -16.91
CA ALA A 48 17.28 -4.56 -18.08
C ALA A 48 16.08 -3.68 -17.70
N PHE A 49 15.22 -4.15 -16.79
CA PHE A 49 14.13 -3.35 -16.23
C PHE A 49 14.67 -2.14 -15.46
N GLU A 50 15.58 -2.36 -14.51
CA GLU A 50 16.17 -1.29 -13.69
C GLU A 50 16.76 -0.18 -14.56
N ASN A 51 17.64 -0.53 -15.51
CA ASN A 51 18.26 0.43 -16.42
C ASN A 51 17.19 1.19 -17.22
N THR A 52 16.23 0.49 -17.83
CA THR A 52 15.15 1.14 -18.61
C THR A 52 14.34 2.13 -17.76
N MET A 53 14.06 1.76 -16.51
CA MET A 53 13.28 2.58 -15.59
C MET A 53 14.08 3.78 -15.07
N ILE A 54 15.40 3.63 -14.88
CA ILE A 54 16.29 4.72 -14.49
C ILE A 54 16.45 5.70 -15.65
N ASP A 55 16.77 5.20 -16.84
CA ASP A 55 17.00 6.02 -18.05
C ASP A 55 15.76 6.83 -18.44
N SER A 56 14.56 6.24 -18.26
CA SER A 56 13.30 6.96 -18.48
C SER A 56 12.89 7.91 -17.34
N GLY A 57 13.59 7.91 -16.21
CA GLY A 57 13.24 8.65 -15.00
C GLY A 57 12.03 8.11 -14.23
N GLU A 58 11.34 7.09 -14.75
CA GLU A 58 10.17 6.49 -14.10
C GLU A 58 10.53 5.87 -12.74
N PHE A 59 11.75 5.36 -12.58
CA PHE A 59 12.22 4.76 -11.32
C PHE A 59 12.17 5.77 -10.16
N MET A 60 12.77 6.95 -10.37
CA MET A 60 12.83 7.99 -9.36
C MET A 60 11.44 8.57 -9.08
N ASN A 61 10.60 8.75 -10.11
CA ASN A 61 9.23 9.20 -9.92
C ASN A 61 8.42 8.20 -9.06
N LYS A 62 8.49 6.90 -9.37
CA LYS A 62 7.81 5.85 -8.58
C LYS A 62 8.31 5.84 -7.13
N ARG A 63 9.61 5.98 -6.92
CA ARG A 63 10.20 6.02 -5.57
C ARG A 63 9.71 7.23 -4.77
N SER A 64 9.66 8.42 -5.37
CA SER A 64 9.12 9.62 -4.72
C SER A 64 7.65 9.47 -4.34
N GLN A 65 6.84 8.87 -5.20
CA GLN A 65 5.43 8.58 -4.90
C GLN A 65 5.29 7.56 -3.76
N GLN A 66 6.12 6.52 -3.75
CA GLN A 66 6.16 5.53 -2.67
C GLN A 66 6.54 6.18 -1.34
N LEU A 67 7.59 7.00 -1.32
CA LEU A 67 8.01 7.72 -0.11
C LEU A 67 6.92 8.64 0.42
N ARG A 68 6.23 9.38 -0.45
CA ARG A 68 5.07 10.19 -0.08
C ARG A 68 3.97 9.32 0.55
N LYS A 69 3.65 8.18 -0.06
CA LYS A 69 2.65 7.24 0.46
C LYS A 69 3.07 6.69 1.83
N TRP A 70 4.32 6.28 1.98
CA TRP A 70 4.87 5.75 3.23
C TRP A 70 4.87 6.79 4.35
N MET A 71 5.21 8.04 4.04
CA MET A 71 5.13 9.15 4.98
C MET A 71 3.71 9.32 5.51
N TRP A 72 2.72 9.41 4.63
CA TRP A 72 1.32 9.57 5.05
C TRP A 72 0.75 8.36 5.77
N ASN A 73 1.15 7.14 5.39
CA ASN A 73 0.79 5.94 6.14
C ASN A 73 1.36 6.02 7.57
N ASN A 74 2.65 6.35 7.72
CA ASN A 74 3.26 6.52 9.04
C ASN A 74 2.58 7.59 9.89
N VAL A 75 2.18 8.72 9.28
CA VAL A 75 1.42 9.76 9.98
C VAL A 75 0.09 9.22 10.48
N LYS A 76 -0.68 8.53 9.63
CA LYS A 76 -1.97 7.93 10.01
C LYS A 76 -1.82 6.89 11.10
N ASP A 77 -0.87 5.98 10.95
CA ASP A 77 -0.61 4.91 11.91
C ASP A 77 -0.23 5.52 13.27
N ARG A 78 0.70 6.48 13.31
CA ARG A 78 1.07 7.17 14.55
C ARG A 78 -0.06 7.98 15.17
N MET A 79 -0.89 8.63 14.36
CA MET A 79 -2.06 9.35 14.87
C MET A 79 -3.06 8.38 15.49
N LEU A 80 -3.30 7.24 14.84
CA LEU A 80 -4.18 6.20 15.36
C LEU A 80 -3.63 5.58 16.65
N ASP A 81 -2.33 5.28 16.69
CA ASP A 81 -1.66 4.75 17.89
C ASP A 81 -1.79 5.73 19.07
N GLN A 82 -1.54 7.02 18.84
CA GLN A 82 -1.70 8.05 19.88
C GLN A 82 -3.16 8.22 20.32
N PHE A 83 -4.08 8.14 19.38
CA PHE A 83 -5.52 8.25 19.64
C PHE A 83 -6.02 7.06 20.46
N LEU A 84 -5.59 5.83 20.13
CA LEU A 84 -6.00 4.62 20.84
C LEU A 84 -5.27 4.43 22.17
N ALA A 85 -4.13 5.08 22.40
CA ALA A 85 -3.40 5.02 23.66
C ALA A 85 -4.02 5.88 24.79
N ASP A 86 -5.00 6.74 24.48
CA ASP A 86 -5.67 7.59 25.46
C ASP A 86 -6.84 6.84 26.13
N ASP A 87 -6.76 6.69 27.46
CA ASP A 87 -7.76 5.98 28.26
C ASP A 87 -9.17 6.61 28.19
N ASP A 88 -9.27 7.93 28.06
CA ASP A 88 -10.56 8.61 27.96
C ASP A 88 -11.19 8.40 26.59
N ILE A 89 -10.37 8.30 25.54
CA ILE A 89 -10.81 7.95 24.19
C ILE A 89 -11.27 6.49 24.15
N GLN A 90 -10.54 5.56 24.76
CA GLN A 90 -10.94 4.16 24.84
C GLN A 90 -12.31 3.98 25.51
N LYS A 91 -12.55 4.67 26.63
CA LYS A 91 -13.86 4.68 27.31
C LYS A 91 -14.95 5.29 26.44
N ALA A 92 -14.65 6.38 25.74
CA ALA A 92 -15.59 7.02 24.82
C ALA A 92 -15.94 6.10 23.65
N ILE A 93 -14.98 5.41 23.04
CA ILE A 93 -15.19 4.43 21.97
C ILE A 93 -16.20 3.38 22.42
N GLN A 94 -15.95 2.71 23.56
CA GLN A 94 -16.85 1.69 24.10
C GLN A 94 -18.28 2.23 24.29
N THR A 95 -18.40 3.44 24.86
CA THR A 95 -19.70 4.07 25.12
C THR A 95 -20.46 4.41 23.83
N TYR A 96 -19.76 4.94 22.83
CA TYR A 96 -20.38 5.36 21.58
C TYR A 96 -20.66 4.18 20.64
N GLU A 97 -19.84 3.13 20.64
CA GLU A 97 -20.12 1.88 19.92
C GLU A 97 -21.44 1.26 20.40
N ASP A 98 -21.63 1.14 21.73
CA ASP A 98 -22.88 0.66 22.32
C ASP A 98 -24.08 1.50 21.90
N ARG A 99 -23.93 2.84 21.87
CA ARG A 99 -25.00 3.75 21.46
C ARG A 99 -25.34 3.62 19.98
N VAL A 100 -24.35 3.41 19.12
CA VAL A 100 -24.55 3.20 17.68
C VAL A 100 -25.27 1.87 17.43
N ILE A 101 -24.83 0.78 18.08
CA ILE A 101 -25.45 -0.56 17.94
C ILE A 101 -26.91 -0.52 18.38
N ARG A 102 -27.23 0.22 19.44
CA ARG A 102 -28.60 0.41 19.95
C ARG A 102 -29.43 1.41 19.13
N GLY A 103 -28.87 2.02 18.09
CA GLY A 103 -29.56 3.01 17.24
C GLY A 103 -29.83 4.36 17.94
N LEU A 104 -29.14 4.66 19.04
CA LEU A 104 -29.33 5.89 19.82
C LEU A 104 -28.62 7.10 19.19
N VAL A 105 -27.54 6.85 18.44
CA VAL A 105 -26.80 7.86 17.68
C VAL A 105 -26.35 7.29 16.34
N THR A 106 -26.12 8.13 15.35
CA THR A 106 -25.57 7.69 14.07
C THR A 106 -24.06 7.46 14.16
N PRO A 107 -23.48 6.58 13.32
CA PRO A 107 -22.03 6.37 13.29
C PRO A 107 -21.23 7.66 13.06
N PHE A 108 -21.76 8.58 12.24
CA PHE A 108 -21.11 9.86 11.95
C PHE A 108 -21.04 10.76 13.19
N VAL A 109 -22.15 10.89 13.93
CA VAL A 109 -22.21 11.69 15.17
C VAL A 109 -21.31 11.09 16.25
N ALA A 110 -21.28 9.76 16.37
CA ALA A 110 -20.38 9.07 17.29
C ALA A 110 -18.91 9.35 16.96
N ALA A 111 -18.52 9.22 15.68
CA ALA A 111 -17.15 9.49 15.23
C ALA A 111 -16.73 10.94 15.52
N ASP A 112 -17.57 11.93 15.20
CA ASP A 112 -17.32 13.34 15.49
C ASP A 112 -17.17 13.59 17.00
N ALA A 113 -18.01 12.97 17.82
CA ALA A 113 -17.92 13.11 19.27
C ALA A 113 -16.59 12.57 19.82
N ILE A 114 -16.15 11.40 19.38
CA ILE A 114 -14.88 10.81 19.82
C ILE A 114 -13.69 11.66 19.31
N LEU A 115 -13.72 12.13 18.05
CA LEU A 115 -12.67 13.00 17.51
C LEU A 115 -12.58 14.34 18.25
N ASN A 116 -13.71 14.90 18.68
CA ASN A 116 -13.76 16.12 19.46
C ASN A 116 -13.18 15.97 20.88
N LEU A 117 -13.16 14.75 21.43
CA LEU A 117 -12.48 14.50 22.70
C LEU A 117 -10.96 14.57 22.52
N PHE A 118 -10.43 13.96 21.45
CA PHE A 118 -9.00 14.02 21.13
C PHE A 118 -8.50 15.45 20.87
N SER A 119 -9.29 16.30 20.21
CA SER A 119 -8.89 17.67 19.88
C SER A 119 -8.87 18.61 21.10
N LYS A 120 -9.69 18.36 22.12
CA LYS A 120 -9.77 19.18 23.34
C LYS A 120 -8.64 18.90 24.34
N VAL A 121 -7.97 17.76 24.25
CA VAL A 121 -6.93 17.31 25.21
C VAL A 121 -5.54 17.92 24.93
N LYS A 122 -5.34 18.72 23.87
CA LYS A 122 -4.04 19.39 23.63
C LYS A 122 -4.13 20.92 23.59
N PRO A 123 -3.79 21.60 24.71
CA PRO A 123 -3.11 22.88 24.69
C PRO A 123 -1.61 22.73 25.03
N ASN A 124 -0.78 23.27 24.15
CA ASN A 124 0.62 23.71 24.29
C ASN A 124 1.67 22.72 24.84
N LYS A 125 2.63 22.30 24.00
CA LYS A 125 4.01 22.04 24.44
C LYS A 125 4.89 23.01 23.67
N ASP A 126 5.39 23.99 24.41
CA ASP A 126 6.30 25.04 23.97
C ASP A 126 7.45 24.46 23.13
N ILE A 127 7.60 24.99 21.92
CA ILE A 127 8.88 25.30 21.27
C ILE A 127 8.72 26.68 20.63
#